data_AF-A0A962INJ5-F1
#
_entry.id   AF-A0A962INJ5-F1
#
_cell.length_a   1.000
_cell.length_b   1.000
_cell.length_c   1.000
_cell.angle_alpha   90.00
_cell.angle_beta   90.00
_cell.angle_gamma   90.00
#
_symmetry.space_group_name_H-M   'P 1'
#
loop_
_entity.id
_entity.type
_entity.pdbx_description
1 polymer ?
#
loop_
_entity_poly.entity_id
_entity_poly.type
_entity_poly.pdbx_seq_one_letter_code
_entity_poly.pdbx_strand_id
1 'polypeptide(L)' 'LQGSGGVIDGQISHRGQADLRVEGDLQMRGQQYRLTVRLWPDPSQPELINALQWVGQPMADGGRLLIVEGVVQGWSG' A
#
# COMPACT_ATOMS: atom_id res chain seq x y z
N LEU A 1 7.47 -24.88 4.60
CA LEU A 1 7.81 -23.75 5.51
C LEU A 1 6.56 -23.45 6.32
N GLN A 2 6.41 -24.07 7.50
CA GLN A 2 5.31 -23.77 8.42
C GLN A 2 5.73 -22.58 9.27
N GLY A 3 5.11 -21.44 9.05
CA GLY A 3 5.27 -20.24 9.85
C GLY A 3 3.96 -19.91 10.56
N SER A 4 3.76 -20.46 11.75
CA SER A 4 2.72 -20.00 12.67
C SER A 4 3.10 -18.59 13.16
N GLY A 5 2.49 -17.55 12.58
CA GLY A 5 2.71 -16.16 12.99
C GLY A 5 3.85 -15.43 12.27
N GLY A 6 4.06 -15.71 10.97
CA GLY A 6 4.96 -14.89 10.16
C GLY A 6 4.31 -13.54 9.81
N VAL A 7 4.87 -12.44 10.29
CA VAL A 7 4.64 -11.12 9.69
C VAL A 7 5.50 -11.03 8.44
N ILE A 8 4.90 -10.76 7.28
CA ILE A 8 5.64 -10.42 6.06
C ILE A 8 5.57 -8.91 5.91
N ASP A 9 6.56 -8.21 6.46
CA ASP A 9 6.73 -6.79 6.26
C ASP A 9 7.41 -6.55 4.91
N GLY A 10 6.64 -6.05 3.94
CA GLY A 10 7.12 -5.69 2.61
C GLY A 10 7.12 -4.19 2.41
N GLN A 11 8.24 -3.53 2.68
CA GLN A 11 8.37 -2.09 2.40
C GLN A 11 8.84 -1.88 0.95
N ILE A 12 7.93 -1.48 0.08
CA ILE A 12 8.31 -0.95 -1.24
C ILE A 12 8.62 0.53 -1.05
N SER A 13 9.90 0.90 -1.04
CA SER A 13 10.32 2.29 -1.16
C SER A 13 11.01 2.48 -2.50
N HIS A 14 10.30 3.06 -3.47
CA HIS A 14 10.94 3.56 -4.70
C HIS A 14 11.26 5.04 -4.50
N ARG A 15 12.55 5.35 -4.45
CA ARG A 15 13.07 6.72 -4.46
C ARG A 15 14.02 6.87 -5.66
N GLY A 16 13.48 6.70 -6.86
CA GLY A 16 14.09 7.27 -8.07
C GLY A 16 13.94 8.80 -8.06
N GLN A 17 14.24 9.47 -9.17
CA GLN A 17 13.85 10.88 -9.41
C GLN A 17 12.31 11.00 -9.53
N ALA A 18 11.57 10.48 -8.54
CA ALA A 18 10.26 9.89 -8.74
C ALA A 18 9.15 10.83 -8.29
N ASP A 19 8.27 11.13 -9.24
CA ASP A 19 7.04 11.93 -9.10
C ASP A 19 6.07 11.38 -8.03
N LEU A 20 6.32 10.17 -7.51
CA LEU A 20 5.43 9.49 -6.57
C LEU A 20 6.22 8.72 -5.50
N ARG A 21 6.02 9.07 -4.23
CA ARG A 21 6.41 8.25 -3.08
C ARG A 21 5.29 7.26 -2.76
N VAL A 22 5.65 6.00 -2.55
CA VAL A 22 4.73 4.93 -2.16
C VAL A 22 5.26 4.26 -0.90
N GLU A 23 4.37 3.96 0.05
CA GLU A 23 4.64 3.10 1.20
C GLU A 23 3.54 2.05 1.34
N GLY A 24 3.92 0.79 1.43
CA GLY A 24 3.01 -0.33 1.65
C GLY A 24 3.26 -1.01 2.99
N ASP A 25 2.18 -1.46 3.64
CA ASP A 25 2.18 -2.30 4.84
C ASP A 25 1.20 -3.46 4.60
N LEU A 26 1.67 -4.70 4.73
CA LEU A 26 0.84 -5.90 4.57
C LEU A 26 0.79 -6.66 5.90
N GLN A 27 -0.40 -6.78 6.45
CA GLN A 27 -0.64 -7.57 7.64
C GLN A 27 -1.41 -8.84 7.25
N MET A 28 -0.87 -10.00 7.59
CA MET A 28 -1.54 -11.29 7.42
C MET A 28 -1.82 -11.93 8.78
N ARG A 29 -3.06 -12.39 8.98
CA ARG A 29 -3.48 -13.17 10.15
C ARG A 29 -4.24 -14.41 9.69
N GLY A 30 -3.55 -15.55 9.70
CA GLY A 30 -4.07 -16.77 9.07
C GLY A 30 -4.25 -16.58 7.57
N GLN A 31 -5.46 -16.77 7.06
CA GLN A 31 -5.80 -16.56 5.65
C GLN A 31 -6.27 -15.13 5.34
N GLN A 32 -6.48 -14.30 6.36
CA GLN A 32 -6.92 -12.92 6.19
C GLN A 32 -5.71 -12.02 5.96
N TYR A 33 -5.84 -11.07 5.05
CA TYR A 33 -4.83 -10.04 4.82
C TYR A 33 -5.44 -8.65 4.78
N ARG A 34 -4.63 -7.68 5.18
CA ARG A 34 -4.88 -6.25 5.02
C ARG A 34 -3.63 -5.59 4.46
N LEU A 35 -3.75 -5.04 3.27
CA LEU A 35 -2.74 -4.21 2.63
C LEU A 35 -3.14 -2.74 2.80
N THR A 36 -2.25 -1.95 3.39
CA THR A 36 -2.38 -0.50 3.50
C THR A 36 -1.32 0.14 2.60
N VAL A 37 -1.75 0.93 1.61
CA VAL A 37 -0.84 1.65 0.72
C VAL A 37 -1.06 3.15 0.90
N ARG A 38 0.03 3.88 1.15
CA ARG A 38 0.08 5.34 1.18
C ARG A 38 0.85 5.84 -0.03
N LEU A 39 0.29 6.83 -0.70
CA LEU A 39 0.81 7.42 -1.94
C LEU A 39 0.99 8.92 -1.70
N TRP A 40 2.15 9.49 -2.00
CA TRP A 40 2.36 10.94 -1.97
C TRP A 40 2.93 11.38 -3.31
N PRO A 41 2.11 12.02 -4.17
CA PRO A 41 2.64 12.63 -5.38
C PRO A 41 3.56 13.80 -5.04
N ASP A 42 4.53 14.05 -5.91
CA ASP A 42 5.32 15.27 -5.88
C ASP A 42 4.38 16.48 -6.11
N PRO A 43 4.36 17.47 -5.20
CA PRO A 43 3.54 18.67 -5.36
C PRO A 43 3.81 19.46 -6.65
N SER A 44 4.98 19.27 -7.27
CA SER A 44 5.35 19.91 -8.54
C SER A 44 4.74 19.25 -9.79
N GLN A 45 4.07 18.09 -9.66
CA GLN A 45 3.50 17.31 -10.77
C GLN A 45 1.95 17.29 -10.70
N PRO A 46 1.26 18.36 -11.15
CA PRO A 46 -0.19 18.52 -10.99
C PRO A 46 -1.03 17.47 -11.74
N GLU A 47 -0.54 16.97 -12.88
CA GLU A 47 -1.20 15.90 -13.64
C GLU A 47 -1.26 14.59 -12.85
N LEU A 48 -0.21 14.29 -12.06
CA LEU A 48 -0.18 13.11 -11.21
C LEU A 48 -1.11 13.27 -10.00
N ILE A 49 -1.14 14.45 -9.38
CA ILE A 49 -2.11 14.78 -8.30
C ILE A 49 -3.54 14.56 -8.80
N ASN A 50 -3.86 15.07 -9.99
CA ASN A 50 -5.17 14.91 -10.61
C ASN A 50 -5.50 13.45 -10.96
N ALA A 51 -4.52 12.66 -11.40
CA ALA A 51 -4.73 11.23 -11.66
C ALA A 51 -5.03 10.45 -10.36
N LEU A 52 -4.33 10.77 -9.26
CA LEU A 52 -4.49 10.12 -7.97
C LEU A 52 -5.72 10.58 -7.19
N GLN A 53 -6.43 11.62 -7.63
CA GLN A 53 -7.61 12.14 -6.93
C GLN A 53 -8.73 11.09 -6.75
N TRP A 54 -8.73 10.04 -7.58
CA TRP A 54 -9.70 8.94 -7.56
C TRP A 54 -9.21 7.69 -6.80
N VAL A 55 -7.97 7.70 -6.31
CA VAL A 55 -7.37 6.54 -5.65
C VAL A 55 -7.50 6.67 -4.14
N GLY A 56 -8.21 5.74 -3.50
CA GLY A 56 -8.29 5.67 -2.04
C GLY A 56 -8.85 6.94 -1.40
N GLN A 57 -8.62 7.11 -0.09
CA GLN A 57 -9.04 8.28 0.68
C GLN A 57 -7.94 9.36 0.73
N PRO A 58 -8.28 10.66 0.69
CA PRO A 58 -7.29 11.72 0.88
C PRO A 58 -6.74 11.74 2.30
N MET A 59 -5.45 12.07 2.44
CA MET A 59 -4.77 12.27 3.72
C MET A 59 -4.48 13.76 3.95
N ALA A 60 -4.28 14.14 5.22
CA ALA A 60 -4.06 15.54 5.61
C ALA A 60 -2.74 16.13 5.08
N ASP A 61 -1.77 15.28 4.76
CA ASP A 61 -0.45 15.65 4.25
C ASP A 61 -0.37 15.67 2.71
N GLY A 62 -1.53 15.62 2.03
CA GLY A 62 -1.62 15.64 0.56
C GLY A 62 -1.47 14.27 -0.10
N GLY A 63 -1.24 13.20 0.67
CA GLY A 63 -1.20 11.85 0.14
C GLY A 63 -2.58 11.20 -0.04
N ARG A 64 -2.57 9.94 -0.50
CA ARG A 64 -3.73 9.06 -0.65
C ARG A 64 -3.53 7.75 0.09
N LEU A 65 -4.60 7.26 0.70
CA LEU A 65 -4.64 6.01 1.45
C LEU A 65 -5.54 4.98 0.73
N LEU A 66 -4.95 3.89 0.27
CA LEU A 66 -5.67 2.74 -0.26
C LEU A 66 -5.59 1.59 0.75
N ILE A 67 -6.73 1.00 1.08
CA ILE A 67 -6.81 -0.19 1.93
C ILE A 67 -7.44 -1.31 1.11
N VAL A 68 -6.76 -2.45 1.04
CA VAL A 68 -7.24 -3.66 0.40
C VAL A 68 -7.28 -4.77 1.45
N GLU A 69 -8.45 -5.32 1.67
CA GLU A 69 -8.68 -6.42 2.62
C GLU A 69 -9.20 -7.63 1.86
N GLY A 70 -8.79 -8.82 2.28
CA GLY A 70 -9.24 -10.04 1.64
C GLY A 70 -8.86 -11.30 2.38
N VAL A 71 -9.21 -12.43 1.76
CA VAL A 71 -8.90 -13.77 2.24
C VAL A 71 -8.19 -14.55 1.13
N VAL A 72 -7.04 -15.14 1.44
CA VAL A 72 -6.35 -16.05 0.54
C VAL A 72 -7.03 -17.41 0.61
N GLN A 73 -7.81 -17.77 -0.42
CA GLN A 73 -8.39 -19.10 -0.52
C GLN A 73 -7.38 -20.11 -1.08
N GLY A 74 -7.38 -21.33 -0.54
CA GLY A 74 -6.56 -22.44 -1.05
C GLY A 74 -5.14 -22.55 -0.48
N TRP A 75 -4.78 -21.82 0.59
CA TRP A 75 -3.49 -22.02 1.25
C TRP A 75 -3.52 -23.30 2.12
N SER A 76 -3.14 -24.43 1.52
CA SER A 76 -2.83 -25.67 2.23
C SER A 76 -1.37 -25.61 2.71
N GLY A 77 -1.16 -24.98 3.87
CA GLY A 77 0.14 -25.01 4.58
C GLY A 77 0.39 -26.30 5.35
#